data_AF-A0A7V8V2E7-F1
#
_entry.id   AF-A0A7V8V2E7-F1
#
_cell.length_a   1.000
_cell.length_b   1.000
_cell.length_c   1.000
_cell.angle_alpha   90.00
_cell.angle_beta   90.00
_cell.angle_gamma   90.00
#
_symmetry.space_group_name_H-M   'P 1'
#
loop_
_entity.id
_entity.type
_entity.pdbx_description
1 polymer ?
#
loop_
_entity_poly.entity_id
_entity_poly.type
_entity_poly.pdbx_seq_one_letter_code
_entity_poly.pdbx_strand_id
1 'polypeptide(L)'
;MAKKKSVAVPAYSSSQLCEAIESQDDVALAAARVSEDPLVNAKLQGLIRDQLGDLYDATKKSATIQNRVSKRMTCLVNALRGKKDASTQSILLELFDNRTKIAKAQGKAPKHDINATVMQSLASSTDVAADALFDKLEEFNLDDFFWAITLGLRFCEKEKVFDTFHNWVAPAPETPKRKHAKAKAESVMELLDLYQSGVLYAHGYALGSVDADDPNHIDHVSPEDRLDGRWLGIAIEVGNIDLIRSLARPGHQPTQDWAEQRLLQVIEDGKKSKIRAIKFVGLLITSDHPQLLDRYEQAIEHFLKKKDAWEVAICLEMIPRLPDSSVPRLEAIELPSELAQMRDQFLTQLKNDT
;
A
#
# COMPACT_ATOMS: atom_id res chain seq x y z
N MET A 1 -2.20 -11.94 -23.68
CA MET A 1 -1.05 -12.31 -22.83
C MET A 1 0.23 -12.35 -23.66
N ALA A 2 1.03 -11.28 -23.62
CA ALA A 2 2.35 -11.31 -24.24
C ALA A 2 3.29 -12.11 -23.33
N LYS A 3 3.83 -13.23 -23.80
CA LYS A 3 4.92 -13.94 -23.10
C LYS A 3 6.10 -12.98 -22.96
N LYS A 4 6.38 -12.50 -21.74
CA LYS A 4 7.61 -11.77 -21.45
C LYS A 4 8.79 -12.65 -21.84
N LYS A 5 9.60 -12.18 -22.78
CA LYS A 5 10.93 -12.74 -23.00
C LYS A 5 11.73 -12.47 -21.74
N SER A 6 11.97 -13.52 -20.95
CA SER A 6 13.04 -13.53 -19.96
C SER A 6 14.31 -13.08 -20.67
N VAL A 7 14.84 -11.90 -20.32
CA VAL A 7 16.16 -11.48 -20.79
C VAL A 7 17.14 -12.45 -20.14
N ALA A 8 17.73 -13.32 -20.94
CA ALA A 8 18.75 -14.23 -20.45
C ALA A 8 19.91 -13.40 -19.89
N VAL A 9 20.14 -13.49 -18.58
CA VAL A 9 21.30 -12.87 -17.94
C VAL A 9 22.55 -13.56 -18.51
N PRO A 10 23.54 -12.82 -19.05
CA PRO A 10 24.76 -13.44 -19.57
C PRO A 10 25.44 -14.25 -18.46
N ALA A 11 25.93 -15.45 -18.80
CA ALA A 11 26.68 -16.27 -17.86
C ALA A 11 28.10 -15.69 -17.70
N TYR A 12 28.27 -14.77 -16.77
CA TYR A 12 29.59 -14.27 -16.38
C TYR A 12 30.24 -15.25 -15.39
N SER A 13 31.54 -15.50 -15.52
CA SER A 13 32.32 -15.92 -14.34
C SER A 13 32.41 -14.78 -13.32
N SER A 14 32.67 -15.08 -12.05
CA SER A 14 32.73 -14.07 -10.98
C SER A 14 33.75 -12.96 -11.27
N SER A 15 34.90 -13.30 -11.85
CA SER A 15 35.92 -12.31 -12.25
C SER A 15 35.46 -11.42 -13.40
N GLN A 16 34.87 -12.00 -14.45
CA GLN A 16 34.31 -11.24 -15.58
C GLN A 16 33.18 -10.32 -15.12
N LEU A 17 32.36 -10.78 -14.16
CA LEU A 17 31.30 -9.98 -13.59
C LEU A 17 31.87 -8.78 -12.82
N CYS A 18 32.90 -8.99 -12.01
CA CYS A 18 33.59 -7.90 -11.29
C CYS A 18 34.14 -6.84 -12.26
N GLU A 19 34.84 -7.26 -13.31
CA GLU A 19 35.40 -6.37 -14.34
C GLU A 19 34.31 -5.57 -15.08
N ALA A 20 33.19 -6.23 -15.40
CA ALA A 20 32.06 -5.59 -16.08
C ALA A 20 31.35 -4.58 -15.16
N ILE A 21 31.18 -4.90 -13.87
CA ILE A 21 30.65 -3.95 -12.88
C ILE A 21 31.56 -2.73 -12.79
N GLU A 22 32.88 -2.90 -12.67
CA GLU A 22 33.85 -1.78 -12.65
C GLU A 22 33.74 -0.88 -13.88
N SER A 23 33.54 -1.49 -15.05
CA SER A 23 33.37 -0.82 -16.34
C SER A 23 32.01 -0.12 -16.51
N GLN A 24 31.20 -0.07 -15.44
CA GLN A 24 29.88 0.56 -15.39
C GLN A 24 28.83 -0.07 -16.30
N ASP A 25 28.90 -1.39 -16.52
CA ASP A 25 27.88 -2.14 -17.25
C ASP A 25 26.61 -2.33 -16.40
N ASP A 26 25.48 -1.77 -16.87
CA ASP A 26 24.18 -1.87 -16.20
C ASP A 26 23.63 -3.33 -16.21
N VAL A 27 23.97 -4.13 -17.23
CA VAL A 27 23.58 -5.55 -17.30
C VAL A 27 24.34 -6.37 -16.25
N ALA A 28 25.63 -6.05 -16.07
CA ALA A 28 26.45 -6.66 -15.04
C ALA A 28 25.91 -6.36 -13.62
N LEU A 29 25.40 -5.16 -13.36
CA LEU A 29 24.77 -4.84 -12.07
C LEU A 29 23.50 -5.65 -11.80
N ALA A 30 22.68 -5.90 -12.82
CA ALA A 30 21.51 -6.77 -12.69
C ALA A 30 21.92 -8.21 -12.35
N ALA A 31 22.99 -8.72 -12.97
CA ALA A 31 23.55 -10.03 -12.66
C ALA A 31 24.16 -10.08 -11.24
N ALA A 32 24.85 -9.01 -10.83
CA ALA A 32 25.44 -8.88 -9.49
C ALA A 32 24.40 -8.97 -8.37
N ARG A 33 23.20 -8.42 -8.61
CA ARG A 33 22.11 -8.44 -7.63
C ARG A 33 21.69 -9.84 -7.23
N VAL A 34 21.58 -10.75 -8.20
CA VAL A 34 21.19 -12.16 -7.96
C VAL A 34 22.37 -13.07 -7.65
N SER A 35 23.62 -12.57 -7.72
CA SER A 35 24.81 -13.35 -7.41
C SER A 35 24.98 -13.51 -5.90
N GLU A 36 25.27 -14.73 -5.44
CA GLU A 36 25.62 -15.03 -4.05
C GLU A 36 27.15 -15.11 -3.85
N ASP A 37 27.94 -14.84 -4.89
CA ASP A 37 29.40 -15.00 -4.84
C ASP A 37 30.05 -13.93 -3.93
N PRO A 38 30.83 -14.33 -2.91
CA PRO A 38 31.49 -13.40 -2.00
C PRO A 38 32.44 -12.41 -2.69
N LEU A 39 33.09 -12.79 -3.79
CA LEU A 39 33.99 -11.93 -4.56
C LEU A 39 33.21 -10.78 -5.20
N VAL A 40 32.06 -11.09 -5.81
CA VAL A 40 31.18 -10.11 -6.46
C VAL A 40 30.60 -9.16 -5.41
N ASN A 41 30.15 -9.69 -4.28
CA ASN A 41 29.63 -8.89 -3.17
C ASN A 41 30.71 -7.95 -2.59
N ALA A 42 31.92 -8.46 -2.35
CA ALA A 42 33.04 -7.64 -1.87
C ALA A 42 33.40 -6.54 -2.87
N LYS A 43 33.41 -6.85 -4.18
CA LYS A 43 33.65 -5.87 -5.24
C LYS A 43 32.59 -4.77 -5.25
N LEU A 44 31.31 -5.15 -5.18
CA LEU A 44 30.19 -4.21 -5.17
C LEU A 44 30.28 -3.26 -3.97
N GLN A 45 30.58 -3.79 -2.78
CA GLN A 45 30.75 -2.99 -1.56
C GLN A 45 31.93 -2.02 -1.64
N GLY A 46 33.07 -2.46 -2.19
CA GLY A 46 34.21 -1.58 -2.43
C GLY A 46 33.83 -0.41 -3.34
N LEU A 47 33.18 -0.70 -4.46
CA LEU A 47 32.74 0.32 -5.41
C LEU A 47 31.71 1.30 -4.81
N ILE A 48 30.85 0.83 -3.91
CA ILE A 48 29.88 1.71 -3.22
C ILE A 48 30.63 2.71 -2.32
N ARG A 49 31.64 2.26 -1.57
CA ARG A 49 32.44 3.16 -0.72
C ARG A 49 33.24 4.16 -1.54
N ASP A 50 33.87 3.72 -2.62
CA ASP A 50 34.58 4.60 -3.55
C ASP A 50 33.61 5.63 -4.15
N GLN A 51 32.44 5.18 -4.60
CA GLN A 51 31.44 6.05 -5.22
C GLN A 51 30.82 7.05 -4.22
N LEU A 52 30.76 6.70 -2.93
CA LEU A 52 30.35 7.61 -1.87
C LEU A 52 31.37 8.74 -1.68
N GLY A 53 32.67 8.43 -1.74
CA GLY A 53 33.74 9.44 -1.74
C GLY A 53 33.60 10.40 -2.94
N ASP A 54 33.44 9.84 -4.13
CA ASP A 54 33.19 10.62 -5.35
C ASP A 54 31.97 11.54 -5.25
N LEU A 55 30.89 11.08 -4.59
CA LEU A 55 29.68 11.87 -4.39
C LEU A 55 29.97 13.12 -3.55
N TYR A 56 30.75 12.98 -2.48
CA TYR A 56 31.11 14.10 -1.62
C TYR A 56 32.05 15.08 -2.34
N ASP A 57 32.96 14.58 -3.16
CA ASP A 57 33.85 15.42 -3.97
C ASP A 57 33.15 16.09 -5.16
N ALA A 58 32.06 15.52 -5.65
CA ALA A 58 31.28 16.05 -6.76
C ALA A 58 30.43 17.28 -6.41
N THR A 59 30.26 17.60 -5.11
CA THR A 59 29.43 18.72 -4.63
C THR A 59 29.86 20.10 -5.17
N LYS A 60 31.13 20.26 -5.54
CA LYS A 60 31.69 21.50 -6.12
C LYS A 60 31.89 21.42 -7.64
N LYS A 61 31.47 20.33 -8.28
CA LYS A 61 31.66 20.06 -9.71
C LYS A 61 30.41 20.47 -10.50
N SER A 62 30.46 20.32 -11.82
CA SER A 62 29.31 20.63 -12.69
C SER A 62 28.12 19.69 -12.42
N ALA A 63 26.91 20.18 -12.68
CA ALA A 63 25.68 19.40 -12.52
C ALA A 63 25.70 18.08 -13.32
N THR A 64 26.36 18.05 -14.48
CA THR A 64 26.54 16.83 -15.28
C THR A 64 27.36 15.78 -14.53
N ILE A 65 28.46 16.18 -13.88
CA ILE A 65 29.30 15.27 -13.11
C ILE A 65 28.54 14.76 -11.88
N GLN A 66 27.87 15.66 -11.16
CA GLN A 66 27.07 15.31 -9.97
C GLN A 66 25.94 14.33 -10.32
N ASN A 67 25.24 14.54 -11.43
CA ASN A 67 24.18 13.63 -11.89
C ASN A 67 24.73 12.25 -12.26
N ARG A 68 25.87 12.19 -12.96
CA ARG A 68 26.51 10.91 -13.34
C ARG A 68 26.92 10.11 -12.09
N VAL A 69 27.55 10.78 -11.13
CA VAL A 69 27.94 10.17 -9.85
C VAL A 69 26.72 9.68 -9.07
N SER A 70 25.66 10.50 -9.00
CA SER A 70 24.42 10.12 -8.32
C SER A 70 23.71 8.94 -8.99
N LYS A 71 23.64 8.94 -10.33
CA LYS A 71 23.10 7.81 -11.11
C LYS A 71 23.86 6.53 -10.77
N ARG A 72 25.20 6.60 -10.83
CA ARG A 72 26.04 5.43 -10.58
C ARG A 72 25.87 4.89 -9.16
N MET A 73 25.87 5.78 -8.16
CA MET A 73 25.62 5.39 -6.76
C MET A 73 24.26 4.71 -6.61
N THR A 74 23.22 5.26 -7.23
CA THR A 74 21.86 4.67 -7.24
C THR A 74 21.87 3.27 -7.83
N CYS A 75 22.52 3.07 -8.99
CA CYS A 75 22.62 1.74 -9.62
C CYS A 75 23.38 0.74 -8.75
N LEU A 76 24.48 1.16 -8.11
CA LEU A 76 25.27 0.30 -7.22
C LEU A 76 24.47 -0.12 -5.98
N VAL A 77 23.82 0.82 -5.30
CA VAL A 77 22.99 0.53 -4.12
C VAL A 77 21.81 -0.36 -4.51
N ASN A 78 21.16 -0.11 -5.65
CA ASN A 78 20.06 -0.95 -6.13
C ASN A 78 20.50 -2.40 -6.42
N ALA A 79 21.78 -2.65 -6.71
CA ALA A 79 22.30 -4.00 -6.85
C ALA A 79 22.45 -4.76 -5.51
N LEU A 80 22.29 -4.08 -4.37
CA LEU A 80 22.22 -4.71 -3.04
C LEU A 80 20.82 -5.18 -2.65
N ARG A 81 19.78 -4.77 -3.40
CA ARG A 81 18.39 -5.08 -3.09
C ARG A 81 18.14 -6.59 -2.98
N GLY A 82 17.37 -7.01 -1.98
CA GLY A 82 17.02 -8.41 -1.74
C GLY A 82 18.11 -9.27 -1.08
N LYS A 83 19.38 -8.84 -1.09
CA LYS A 83 20.48 -9.60 -0.48
C LYS A 83 20.34 -9.61 1.05
N LYS A 84 20.59 -10.77 1.66
CA LYS A 84 20.38 -11.00 3.11
C LYS A 84 21.68 -11.23 3.91
N ASP A 85 22.84 -11.15 3.27
CA ASP A 85 24.11 -11.41 3.94
C ASP A 85 24.53 -10.25 4.87
N ALA A 86 25.27 -10.59 5.93
CA ALA A 86 25.66 -9.64 6.97
C ALA A 86 26.52 -8.47 6.45
N SER A 87 27.31 -8.68 5.40
CA SER A 87 28.15 -7.63 4.83
C SER A 87 27.35 -6.61 4.04
N THR A 88 26.34 -7.06 3.29
CA THR A 88 25.35 -6.18 2.65
C THR A 88 24.53 -5.40 3.67
N GLN A 89 24.05 -6.06 4.74
CA GLN A 89 23.36 -5.37 5.83
C GLN A 89 24.25 -4.25 6.41
N SER A 90 25.52 -4.54 6.70
CA SER A 90 26.44 -3.56 7.29
C SER A 90 26.64 -2.32 6.42
N ILE A 91 26.80 -2.49 5.10
CA ILE A 91 26.99 -1.32 4.21
C ILE A 91 25.70 -0.52 4.03
N LEU A 92 24.53 -1.17 4.00
CA LEU A 92 23.26 -0.45 3.90
C LEU A 92 22.99 0.41 5.15
N LEU A 93 23.28 -0.14 6.34
CA LEU A 93 23.21 0.62 7.60
C LEU A 93 24.21 1.79 7.60
N GLU A 94 25.46 1.57 7.15
CA GLU A 94 26.46 2.62 7.00
C GLU A 94 25.98 3.78 6.11
N LEU A 95 25.37 3.46 4.96
CA LEU A 95 24.81 4.46 4.04
C LEU A 95 23.63 5.21 4.67
N PHE A 96 22.74 4.50 5.37
CA PHE A 96 21.57 5.08 6.01
C PHE A 96 21.92 6.01 7.17
N ASP A 97 22.95 5.68 7.94
CA ASP A 97 23.51 6.58 8.97
C ASP A 97 24.08 7.86 8.35
N ASN A 98 24.56 7.79 7.10
CA ASN A 98 25.05 8.95 6.35
C ASN A 98 23.98 9.64 5.48
N ARG A 99 22.69 9.26 5.57
CA ARG A 99 21.60 9.79 4.70
C ARG A 99 21.50 11.31 4.64
N THR A 100 21.77 12.01 5.75
CA THR A 100 21.75 13.49 5.78
C THR A 100 22.92 14.10 5.00
N LYS A 101 24.10 13.48 5.07
CA LYS A 101 25.28 13.90 4.28
C LYS A 101 25.07 13.60 2.80
N ILE A 102 24.50 12.44 2.48
CA ILE A 102 24.12 12.04 1.11
C ILE A 102 23.14 13.07 0.54
N ALA A 103 22.01 13.34 1.23
CA ALA A 103 21.03 14.34 0.80
C ALA A 103 21.67 15.72 0.56
N LYS A 104 22.54 16.17 1.47
CA LYS A 104 23.27 17.44 1.33
C LYS A 104 24.17 17.43 0.08
N ALA A 105 24.83 16.32 -0.22
CA ALA A 105 25.68 16.20 -1.39
C ALA A 105 24.89 16.12 -2.71
N GLN A 106 23.68 15.55 -2.69
CA GLN A 106 22.78 15.50 -3.84
C GLN A 106 22.10 16.84 -4.13
N GLY A 107 21.90 17.67 -3.11
CA GLY A 107 21.20 18.95 -3.23
C GLY A 107 19.68 18.78 -3.29
N LYS A 108 18.97 19.82 -3.77
CA LYS A 108 17.51 19.83 -3.83
C LYS A 108 17.00 19.12 -5.08
N ALA A 109 15.99 18.26 -4.93
CA ALA A 109 15.29 17.56 -6.02
C ALA A 109 16.24 16.82 -6.99
N PRO A 110 17.01 15.83 -6.49
CA PRO A 110 17.93 15.08 -7.33
C PRO A 110 17.17 14.26 -8.39
N LYS A 111 17.75 14.13 -9.58
CA LYS A 111 17.20 13.24 -10.63
C LYS A 111 17.28 11.75 -10.26
N HIS A 112 18.20 11.39 -9.39
CA HIS A 112 18.42 10.04 -8.89
C HIS A 112 18.48 10.11 -7.37
N ASP A 113 17.45 9.61 -6.68
CA ASP A 113 17.38 9.69 -5.23
C ASP A 113 18.10 8.51 -4.58
N ILE A 114 19.29 8.78 -4.03
CA ILE A 114 20.11 7.73 -3.41
C ILE A 114 19.46 7.30 -2.10
N ASN A 115 18.89 8.23 -1.32
CA ASN A 115 18.28 7.90 -0.04
C ASN A 115 17.05 7.00 -0.22
N ALA A 116 16.19 7.30 -1.19
CA ALA A 116 15.06 6.43 -1.50
C ALA A 116 15.52 5.01 -1.89
N THR A 117 16.63 4.91 -2.65
CA THR A 117 17.20 3.61 -3.05
C THR A 117 17.85 2.86 -1.88
N VAL A 118 18.49 3.57 -0.96
CA VAL A 118 19.02 2.99 0.30
C VAL A 118 17.87 2.47 1.15
N MET A 119 16.80 3.25 1.36
CA MET A 119 15.62 2.83 2.12
C MET A 119 14.96 1.60 1.50
N GLN A 120 14.80 1.57 0.17
CA GLN A 120 14.25 0.41 -0.53
C GLN A 120 15.13 -0.83 -0.34
N SER A 121 16.44 -0.66 -0.44
CA SER A 121 17.39 -1.77 -0.28
C SER A 121 17.38 -2.30 1.15
N LEU A 122 17.33 -1.43 2.17
CA LEU A 122 17.17 -1.80 3.58
C LEU A 122 15.89 -2.62 3.79
N ALA A 123 14.74 -2.11 3.36
CA ALA A 123 13.45 -2.77 3.55
C ALA A 123 13.38 -4.17 2.91
N SER A 124 14.04 -4.34 1.76
CA SER A 124 14.11 -5.64 1.06
C SER A 124 15.21 -6.58 1.56
N SER A 125 16.11 -6.13 2.45
CA SER A 125 17.27 -6.89 2.93
C SER A 125 16.87 -7.70 4.18
N THR A 126 17.56 -7.56 5.31
CA THR A 126 17.24 -8.33 6.52
C THR A 126 16.20 -7.63 7.40
N ASP A 127 15.62 -8.34 8.35
CA ASP A 127 14.73 -7.73 9.36
C ASP A 127 15.42 -6.63 10.15
N VAL A 128 16.69 -6.84 10.51
CA VAL A 128 17.51 -5.83 11.21
C VAL A 128 17.67 -4.56 10.38
N ALA A 129 17.83 -4.69 9.06
CA ALA A 129 17.91 -3.56 8.14
C ALA A 129 16.57 -2.80 8.04
N ALA A 130 15.46 -3.54 7.94
CA ALA A 130 14.12 -2.96 7.93
C ALA A 130 13.78 -2.27 9.28
N ASP A 131 14.17 -2.86 10.41
CA ASP A 131 13.96 -2.29 11.74
C ASP A 131 14.71 -0.96 11.89
N ALA A 132 15.97 -0.91 11.44
CA ALA A 132 16.74 0.33 11.46
C ALA A 132 16.08 1.47 10.65
N LEU A 133 15.40 1.13 9.55
CA LEU A 133 14.59 2.10 8.79
C LEU A 133 13.41 2.61 9.63
N PHE A 134 12.67 1.72 10.28
CA PHE A 134 11.47 2.05 11.03
C PHE A 134 11.73 2.73 12.38
N ASP A 135 12.90 2.48 13.00
CA ASP A 135 13.36 3.19 14.19
C ASP A 135 13.51 4.71 13.97
N LYS A 136 13.54 5.16 12.71
CA LYS A 136 13.68 6.57 12.32
C LYS A 136 12.38 7.26 11.92
N LEU A 137 11.22 6.59 12.04
CA LEU A 137 9.93 7.14 11.61
C LEU A 137 9.58 8.49 12.25
N GLU A 138 9.99 8.74 13.49
CA GLU A 138 9.77 10.02 14.16
C GLU A 138 10.58 11.17 13.55
N GLU A 139 11.80 10.88 13.06
CA GLU A 139 12.70 11.85 12.44
C GLU A 139 12.30 12.21 11.00
N PHE A 140 11.54 11.33 10.34
CA PHE A 140 11.15 11.50 8.95
C PHE A 140 10.24 12.70 8.72
N ASN A 141 10.45 13.37 7.59
CA ASN A 141 9.46 14.28 7.01
C ASN A 141 8.27 13.46 6.44
N LEU A 142 7.31 14.12 5.79
CA LEU A 142 6.14 13.43 5.25
C LEU A 142 6.49 12.48 4.10
N ASP A 143 7.38 12.88 3.19
CA ASP A 143 7.76 12.08 2.03
C ASP A 143 8.54 10.83 2.44
N ASP A 144 9.52 10.97 3.34
CA ASP A 144 10.31 9.85 3.86
C ASP A 144 9.42 8.87 4.66
N PHE A 145 8.44 9.40 5.40
CA PHE A 145 7.48 8.58 6.15
C PHE A 145 6.52 7.81 5.22
N PHE A 146 6.01 8.48 4.17
CA PHE A 146 5.21 7.86 3.12
C PHE A 146 5.98 6.73 2.44
N TRP A 147 7.25 6.95 2.10
CA TRP A 147 8.11 5.92 1.52
C TRP A 147 8.36 4.77 2.50
N ALA A 148 8.59 5.04 3.78
CA ALA A 148 8.80 3.99 4.78
C ALA A 148 7.59 3.04 4.88
N ILE A 149 6.35 3.56 4.92
CA ILE A 149 5.13 2.73 4.91
C ILE A 149 5.02 1.94 3.61
N THR A 150 5.21 2.60 2.47
CA THR A 150 5.14 1.96 1.14
C THR A 150 6.11 0.79 1.05
N LEU A 151 7.34 0.95 1.56
CA LEU A 151 8.34 -0.11 1.59
C LEU A 151 7.99 -1.22 2.59
N GLY A 152 7.45 -0.87 3.76
CA GLY A 152 6.94 -1.85 4.72
C GLY A 152 5.87 -2.74 4.13
N LEU A 153 4.86 -2.15 3.47
CA LEU A 153 3.78 -2.90 2.81
C LEU A 153 4.29 -3.85 1.72
N ARG A 154 5.38 -3.49 1.03
CA ARG A 154 5.93 -4.28 -0.08
C ARG A 154 6.89 -5.38 0.36
N PHE A 155 7.68 -5.15 1.41
CA PHE A 155 8.81 -6.03 1.73
C PHE A 155 8.78 -6.66 3.12
N CYS A 156 7.88 -6.22 4.01
CA CYS A 156 7.74 -6.77 5.36
C CYS A 156 6.49 -7.66 5.48
N GLU A 157 6.49 -8.52 6.50
CA GLU A 157 5.29 -9.25 6.89
C GLU A 157 4.20 -8.28 7.37
N LYS A 158 2.93 -8.61 7.08
CA LYS A 158 1.78 -7.74 7.38
C LYS A 158 1.63 -7.45 8.88
N GLU A 159 2.01 -8.41 9.73
CA GLU A 159 2.03 -8.30 11.18
C GLU A 159 3.03 -7.23 11.64
N LYS A 160 4.23 -7.22 11.04
CA LYS A 160 5.28 -6.22 11.31
C LYS A 160 4.84 -4.83 10.89
N VAL A 161 4.18 -4.71 9.73
CA VAL A 161 3.61 -3.43 9.27
C VAL A 161 2.55 -2.94 10.27
N PHE A 162 1.67 -3.82 10.75
CA PHE A 162 0.71 -3.46 11.78
C PHE A 162 1.42 -2.96 13.05
N ASP A 163 2.33 -3.76 13.61
CA ASP A 163 3.01 -3.45 14.88
C ASP A 163 3.81 -2.13 14.79
N THR A 164 4.36 -1.82 13.61
CA THR A 164 5.11 -0.59 13.35
C THR A 164 4.21 0.64 13.20
N PHE A 165 3.09 0.53 12.49
CA PHE A 165 2.34 1.70 12.03
C PHE A 165 1.01 1.97 12.75
N HIS A 166 0.40 1.00 13.45
CA HIS A 166 -0.93 1.20 14.07
C HIS A 166 -0.93 2.37 15.08
N ASN A 167 0.14 2.51 15.86
CA ASN A 167 0.32 3.58 16.85
C ASN A 167 0.45 4.99 16.25
N TRP A 168 0.55 5.12 14.92
CA TRP A 168 0.47 6.41 14.24
C TRP A 168 -0.98 6.83 13.96
N VAL A 169 -1.89 5.87 13.85
CA VAL A 169 -3.31 6.09 13.53
C VAL A 169 -4.13 6.25 14.81
N ALA A 170 -3.98 5.32 15.75
CA ALA A 170 -4.67 5.30 17.04
C ALA A 170 -3.62 5.32 18.17
N PRO A 171 -2.98 6.49 18.43
CA PRO A 171 -1.95 6.58 19.45
C PRO A 171 -2.54 6.39 20.85
N ALA A 172 -1.81 5.70 21.73
CA ALA A 172 -2.18 5.62 23.14
C ALA A 172 -2.24 7.02 23.79
N PRO A 173 -3.11 7.26 24.79
CA PRO A 173 -3.31 8.57 25.42
C PRO A 173 -2.03 9.22 25.96
N GLU A 174 -1.04 8.40 26.34
CA GLU A 174 0.24 8.85 26.91
C GLU A 174 1.30 9.16 25.85
N THR A 175 0.99 8.99 24.56
CA THR A 175 1.95 9.20 23.47
C THR A 175 2.34 10.68 23.37
N PRO A 176 3.64 11.02 23.35
CA PRO A 176 4.08 12.39 23.15
C PRO A 176 3.54 13.00 21.85
N LYS A 177 3.36 14.33 21.82
CA LYS A 177 2.94 15.03 20.60
C LYS A 177 3.99 14.87 19.50
N ARG A 178 3.64 14.15 18.43
CA ARG A 178 4.51 13.97 17.26
C ARG A 178 4.35 15.09 16.25
N LYS A 179 5.45 15.45 15.57
CA LYS A 179 5.44 16.41 14.47
C LYS A 179 4.65 15.85 13.28
N HIS A 180 3.77 16.65 12.70
CA HIS A 180 2.90 16.25 11.58
C HIS A 180 2.06 14.98 11.86
N ALA A 181 1.74 14.68 13.12
CA ALA A 181 1.06 13.44 13.52
C ALA A 181 -0.19 13.14 12.69
N LYS A 182 -1.05 14.15 12.49
CA LYS A 182 -2.28 14.02 11.69
C LYS A 182 -2.00 13.61 10.24
N ALA A 183 -1.09 14.32 9.56
CA ALA A 183 -0.77 14.03 8.17
C ALA A 183 -0.11 12.65 8.01
N LYS A 184 0.75 12.25 8.95
CA LYS A 184 1.32 10.89 9.01
C LYS A 184 0.24 9.82 9.22
N ALA A 185 -0.70 10.04 10.13
CA ALA A 185 -1.84 9.15 10.35
C ALA A 185 -2.71 9.00 9.08
N GLU A 186 -2.99 10.11 8.40
CA GLU A 186 -3.72 10.12 7.13
C GLU A 186 -2.96 9.33 6.05
N SER A 187 -1.64 9.50 5.94
CA SER A 187 -0.80 8.73 5.00
C SER A 187 -0.83 7.23 5.28
N VAL A 188 -0.83 6.78 6.55
CA VAL A 188 -0.98 5.36 6.88
C VAL A 188 -2.30 4.84 6.32
N MET A 189 -3.41 5.52 6.63
CA MET A 189 -4.73 5.06 6.24
C MET A 189 -4.94 5.05 4.73
N GLU A 190 -4.45 6.09 4.05
CA GLU A 190 -4.49 6.19 2.59
C GLU A 190 -3.68 5.05 1.94
N LEU A 191 -2.45 4.81 2.40
CA LEU A 191 -1.59 3.76 1.83
C LEU A 191 -2.15 2.36 2.07
N LEU A 192 -2.76 2.11 3.23
CA LEU A 192 -3.44 0.83 3.49
C LEU A 192 -4.59 0.59 2.51
N ASP A 193 -5.42 1.60 2.25
CA ASP A 193 -6.53 1.48 1.30
C ASP A 193 -6.04 1.31 -0.15
N LEU A 194 -5.02 2.08 -0.55
CA LEU A 194 -4.39 1.95 -1.88
C LEU A 194 -3.75 0.57 -2.07
N TYR A 195 -3.11 0.02 -1.03
CA TYR A 195 -2.49 -1.29 -1.08
C TYR A 195 -3.54 -2.42 -1.13
N GLN A 196 -4.56 -2.32 -0.29
CA GLN A 196 -5.68 -3.28 -0.23
C GLN A 196 -6.44 -3.33 -1.56
N SER A 197 -6.72 -2.17 -2.16
CA SER A 197 -7.37 -2.06 -3.47
C SER A 197 -6.47 -2.41 -4.66
N GLY A 198 -5.16 -2.48 -4.45
CA GLY A 198 -4.16 -2.71 -5.51
C GLY A 198 -3.74 -1.45 -6.27
N VAL A 199 -4.38 -0.31 -6.00
CA VAL A 199 -4.11 0.97 -6.66
C VAL A 199 -2.72 1.50 -6.34
N LEU A 200 -2.12 1.11 -5.22
CA LEU A 200 -0.72 1.45 -4.89
C LEU A 200 0.24 1.08 -6.04
N TYR A 201 -0.04 -0.02 -6.75
CA TYR A 201 0.74 -0.48 -7.89
C TYR A 201 0.36 0.19 -9.22
N ALA A 202 -0.80 0.85 -9.31
CA ALA A 202 -1.25 1.56 -10.49
C ALA A 202 -0.62 2.96 -10.64
N HIS A 203 -0.18 3.57 -9.54
CA HIS A 203 0.45 4.89 -9.52
C HIS A 203 1.98 4.78 -9.47
N GLY A 204 2.64 4.82 -10.64
CA GLY A 204 4.09 5.05 -10.74
C GLY A 204 4.94 3.83 -11.08
N TYR A 205 4.35 2.63 -11.11
CA TYR A 205 5.02 1.42 -11.57
C TYR A 205 4.27 0.94 -12.81
N ALA A 206 4.93 0.98 -13.98
CA ALA A 206 4.29 0.60 -15.23
C ALA A 206 3.63 -0.78 -15.08
N LEU A 207 2.37 -0.93 -15.53
CA LEU A 207 1.70 -2.22 -15.62
C LEU A 207 2.62 -3.20 -16.37
N GLY A 208 3.23 -4.14 -15.65
CA GLY A 208 4.23 -5.07 -16.18
C GLY A 208 5.64 -4.91 -15.63
N SER A 209 5.93 -3.91 -14.80
CA SER A 209 7.13 -3.85 -13.97
C SER A 209 6.88 -4.50 -12.61
N VAL A 210 6.57 -5.81 -12.63
CA VAL A 210 6.62 -6.62 -11.40
C VAL A 210 8.05 -6.50 -10.90
N ASP A 211 8.21 -5.82 -9.76
CA ASP A 211 9.46 -5.82 -9.06
C ASP A 211 9.69 -7.25 -8.59
N ALA A 212 10.63 -7.97 -9.23
CA ALA A 212 10.87 -9.38 -8.96
C ALA A 212 11.20 -9.68 -7.48
N ASP A 213 11.60 -8.67 -6.70
CA ASP A 213 11.94 -8.82 -5.29
C ASP A 213 10.79 -8.43 -4.36
N ASP A 214 9.61 -8.05 -4.88
CA ASP A 214 8.43 -7.67 -4.08
C ASP A 214 7.60 -8.92 -3.74
N PRO A 215 7.80 -9.54 -2.56
CA PRO A 215 7.05 -10.72 -2.18
C PRO A 215 5.55 -10.43 -2.06
N ASN A 216 5.18 -9.17 -1.78
CA ASN A 216 3.84 -8.75 -1.45
C ASN A 216 3.10 -8.10 -2.64
N HIS A 217 3.63 -8.27 -3.86
CA HIS A 217 3.04 -7.74 -5.08
C HIS A 217 1.59 -8.25 -5.27
N ILE A 218 0.74 -7.42 -5.87
CA ILE A 218 -0.68 -7.73 -6.15
C ILE A 218 -0.88 -9.05 -6.91
N ASP A 219 0.06 -9.41 -7.78
CA ASP A 219 0.02 -10.66 -8.55
C ASP A 219 0.37 -11.90 -7.70
N HIS A 220 0.96 -11.71 -6.51
CA HIS A 220 1.41 -12.78 -5.63
C HIS A 220 0.50 -12.98 -4.42
N VAL A 221 -0.17 -11.91 -3.95
CA VAL A 221 -0.98 -11.91 -2.72
C VAL A 221 -2.41 -11.47 -3.01
N SER A 222 -3.36 -12.35 -2.65
CA SER A 222 -4.79 -12.06 -2.75
C SER A 222 -5.16 -10.86 -1.87
N PRO A 223 -6.15 -10.03 -2.24
CA PRO A 223 -6.55 -8.87 -1.44
C PRO A 223 -6.80 -9.21 0.03
N GLU A 224 -7.40 -10.36 0.34
CA GLU A 224 -7.74 -10.76 1.69
C GLU A 224 -6.54 -11.03 2.61
N ASP A 225 -5.39 -11.37 2.03
CA ASP A 225 -4.17 -11.73 2.75
C ASP A 225 -3.12 -10.61 2.83
N ARG A 226 -3.35 -9.49 2.14
CA ARG A 226 -2.42 -8.35 2.06
C ARG A 226 -2.18 -7.65 3.38
N LEU A 227 -3.23 -7.45 4.16
CA LEU A 227 -3.19 -6.69 5.40
C LEU A 227 -3.49 -7.58 6.60
N ASP A 228 -2.85 -7.27 7.72
CA ASP A 228 -3.16 -7.90 9.00
C ASP A 228 -4.62 -7.57 9.39
N GLY A 229 -5.38 -8.59 9.80
CA GLY A 229 -6.80 -8.44 10.16
C GLY A 229 -7.05 -7.45 11.31
N ARG A 230 -6.05 -7.20 12.17
CA ARG A 230 -6.11 -6.23 13.27
C ARG A 230 -6.33 -4.80 12.76
N TRP A 231 -5.99 -4.49 11.50
CA TRP A 231 -6.28 -3.18 10.90
C TRP A 231 -7.77 -2.85 10.84
N LEU A 232 -8.66 -3.85 10.76
CA LEU A 232 -10.10 -3.61 10.75
C LEU A 232 -10.59 -2.97 12.06
N GLY A 233 -10.07 -3.42 13.21
CA GLY A 233 -10.38 -2.83 14.51
C GLY A 233 -9.94 -1.38 14.61
N ILE A 234 -8.72 -1.08 14.18
CA ILE A 234 -8.19 0.30 14.13
C ILE A 234 -9.03 1.17 13.21
N ALA A 235 -9.42 0.66 12.03
CA ALA A 235 -10.25 1.39 11.07
C ALA A 235 -11.63 1.74 11.65
N ILE A 236 -12.24 0.82 12.41
CA ILE A 236 -13.51 1.03 13.13
C ILE A 236 -13.35 2.13 14.19
N GLU A 237 -12.29 2.03 15.02
CA GLU A 237 -12.00 2.99 16.09
C GLU A 237 -11.88 4.42 15.56
N VAL A 238 -11.12 4.63 14.49
CA VAL A 238 -10.92 5.96 13.89
C VAL A 238 -12.01 6.35 12.89
N GLY A 239 -12.97 5.45 12.62
CA GLY A 239 -14.09 5.67 11.71
C GLY A 239 -13.71 5.83 10.23
N ASN A 240 -12.64 5.15 9.77
CA ASN A 240 -12.23 5.18 8.38
C ASN A 240 -13.06 4.19 7.55
N ILE A 241 -14.16 4.69 6.97
CA ILE A 241 -15.12 3.85 6.25
C ILE A 241 -14.52 3.13 5.04
N ASP A 242 -13.60 3.74 4.32
CA ASP A 242 -13.08 3.15 3.08
C ASP A 242 -12.19 1.94 3.42
N LEU A 243 -11.33 2.04 4.44
CA LEU A 243 -10.57 0.88 4.92
C LEU A 243 -11.47 -0.19 5.58
N ILE A 244 -12.50 0.21 6.36
CA ILE A 244 -13.47 -0.75 6.91
C ILE A 244 -14.14 -1.55 5.78
N ARG A 245 -14.54 -0.88 4.68
CA ARG A 245 -15.15 -1.55 3.52
C ARG A 245 -14.19 -2.51 2.83
N SER A 246 -12.94 -2.11 2.69
CA SER A 246 -11.90 -2.91 2.04
C SER A 246 -11.48 -4.13 2.89
N LEU A 247 -11.65 -4.07 4.21
CA LEU A 247 -11.27 -5.13 5.15
C LEU A 247 -12.45 -5.93 5.73
N ALA A 248 -13.69 -5.50 5.54
CA ALA A 248 -14.86 -6.18 6.09
C ALA A 248 -14.90 -7.66 5.68
N ARG A 249 -15.39 -8.49 6.60
CA ARG A 249 -15.58 -9.93 6.42
C ARG A 249 -16.97 -10.34 6.91
N PRO A 250 -17.56 -11.39 6.30
CA PRO A 250 -18.77 -12.02 6.81
C PRO A 250 -18.68 -12.35 8.31
N GLY A 251 -19.75 -12.09 9.05
CA GLY A 251 -19.88 -12.43 10.47
C GLY A 251 -19.05 -11.58 11.44
N HIS A 252 -18.37 -10.52 10.99
CA HIS A 252 -17.56 -9.69 11.89
C HIS A 252 -18.43 -8.71 12.69
N GLN A 253 -18.81 -9.11 13.90
CA GLN A 253 -19.74 -8.37 14.78
C GLN A 253 -19.37 -6.88 14.99
N PRO A 254 -18.11 -6.49 15.25
CA PRO A 254 -17.78 -5.07 15.42
C PRO A 254 -18.04 -4.23 14.16
N THR A 255 -17.85 -4.80 12.96
CA THR A 255 -18.17 -4.11 11.70
C THR A 255 -19.68 -3.99 11.52
N GLN A 256 -20.40 -5.05 11.86
CA GLN A 256 -21.87 -5.11 11.80
C GLN A 256 -22.49 -4.01 12.69
N ASP A 257 -22.11 -3.98 13.98
CA ASP A 257 -22.60 -3.02 14.96
C ASP A 257 -22.27 -1.57 14.53
N TRP A 258 -21.04 -1.35 14.09
CA TRP A 258 -20.61 -0.03 13.63
C TRP A 258 -21.41 0.43 12.40
N ALA A 259 -21.59 -0.44 11.40
CA ALA A 259 -22.33 -0.10 10.19
C ALA A 259 -23.82 0.17 10.48
N GLU A 260 -24.45 -0.64 11.32
CA GLU A 260 -25.84 -0.46 11.74
C GLU A 260 -26.02 0.85 12.50
N GLN A 261 -25.19 1.09 13.53
CA GLN A 261 -25.25 2.31 14.32
C GLN A 261 -25.10 3.56 13.44
N ARG A 262 -24.16 3.53 12.48
CA ARG A 262 -23.94 4.67 11.57
C ARG A 262 -25.08 4.85 10.58
N LEU A 263 -25.66 3.77 10.05
CA LEU A 263 -26.83 3.84 9.18
C LEU A 263 -28.01 4.48 9.91
N LEU A 264 -28.31 4.00 11.12
CA LEU A 264 -29.40 4.53 11.95
C LEU A 264 -29.20 6.01 12.28
N GLN A 265 -27.98 6.40 12.66
CA GLN A 265 -27.64 7.81 12.88
C GLN A 265 -27.93 8.68 11.66
N VAL A 266 -27.57 8.24 10.44
CA VAL A 266 -27.84 9.03 9.22
C VAL A 266 -29.36 9.11 8.94
N ILE A 267 -30.09 8.03 9.17
CA ILE A 267 -31.55 7.98 8.99
C ILE A 267 -32.25 8.92 9.98
N GLU A 268 -31.82 8.93 11.24
CA GLU A 268 -32.41 9.72 12.33
C GLU A 268 -32.06 11.20 12.25
N ASP A 269 -30.77 11.54 12.06
CA ASP A 269 -30.31 12.93 12.06
C ASP A 269 -30.93 13.76 10.93
N GLY A 270 -31.33 13.09 9.83
CA GLY A 270 -32.00 13.70 8.68
C GLY A 270 -31.21 14.80 7.96
N LYS A 271 -29.98 15.07 8.40
CA LYS A 271 -29.00 16.01 7.84
C LYS A 271 -28.19 15.31 6.75
N LYS A 272 -27.63 16.09 5.84
CA LYS A 272 -26.63 15.59 4.89
C LYS A 272 -25.40 15.13 5.67
N SER A 273 -25.31 13.82 5.91
CA SER A 273 -24.07 13.20 6.38
C SER A 273 -22.96 13.45 5.37
N LYS A 274 -21.72 13.64 5.84
CA LYS A 274 -20.54 13.69 4.97
C LYS A 274 -20.31 12.36 4.26
N ILE A 275 -20.78 11.27 4.87
CA ILE A 275 -20.70 9.91 4.37
C ILE A 275 -22.10 9.46 3.96
N ARG A 276 -22.23 9.10 2.69
CA ARG A 276 -23.46 8.61 2.08
C ARG A 276 -23.95 7.33 2.79
N ALA A 277 -25.23 7.27 3.14
CA ALA A 277 -25.78 6.15 3.92
C ALA A 277 -25.66 4.79 3.20
N ILE A 278 -25.67 4.79 1.86
CA ILE A 278 -25.44 3.60 1.05
C ILE A 278 -24.11 2.89 1.35
N LYS A 279 -23.07 3.61 1.79
CA LYS A 279 -21.81 2.98 2.17
C LYS A 279 -21.99 2.04 3.38
N PHE A 280 -22.89 2.38 4.30
CA PHE A 280 -23.22 1.53 5.46
C PHE A 280 -24.09 0.34 5.04
N VAL A 281 -25.06 0.54 4.15
CA VAL A 281 -25.84 -0.57 3.57
C VAL A 281 -24.91 -1.60 2.91
N GLY A 282 -23.97 -1.15 2.09
CA GLY A 282 -22.99 -2.05 1.47
C GLY A 282 -22.11 -2.78 2.49
N LEU A 283 -21.81 -2.17 3.64
CA LEU A 283 -21.09 -2.85 4.74
C LEU A 283 -21.95 -3.90 5.42
N LEU A 284 -23.23 -3.64 5.67
CA LEU A 284 -24.15 -4.61 6.26
C LEU A 284 -24.27 -5.86 5.36
N ILE A 285 -24.32 -5.66 4.04
CA ILE A 285 -24.31 -6.75 3.05
C ILE A 285 -22.99 -7.52 3.13
N THR A 286 -21.86 -6.82 3.07
CA THR A 286 -20.53 -7.46 3.01
C THR A 286 -20.16 -8.19 4.31
N SER A 287 -20.75 -7.78 5.43
CA SER A 287 -20.50 -8.38 6.74
C SER A 287 -21.54 -9.42 7.16
N ASP A 288 -22.50 -9.78 6.29
CA ASP A 288 -23.60 -10.70 6.60
C ASP A 288 -24.36 -10.32 7.88
N HIS A 289 -24.79 -9.06 7.96
CA HIS A 289 -25.52 -8.58 9.12
C HIS A 289 -26.84 -9.36 9.34
N PRO A 290 -27.14 -9.83 10.57
CA PRO A 290 -28.33 -10.66 10.82
C PRO A 290 -29.66 -9.94 10.54
N GLN A 291 -29.70 -8.61 10.68
CA GLN A 291 -30.86 -7.76 10.35
C GLN A 291 -30.73 -7.06 8.99
N LEU A 292 -29.92 -7.60 8.07
CA LEU A 292 -29.61 -6.95 6.79
C LEU A 292 -30.87 -6.46 6.05
N LEU A 293 -31.87 -7.33 5.88
CA LEU A 293 -33.07 -7.01 5.10
C LEU A 293 -33.90 -5.90 5.73
N ASP A 294 -34.06 -5.91 7.06
CA ASP A 294 -34.79 -4.86 7.78
C ASP A 294 -34.10 -3.50 7.63
N ARG A 295 -32.77 -3.47 7.75
CA ARG A 295 -31.98 -2.24 7.58
C ARG A 295 -31.93 -1.75 6.14
N TYR A 296 -31.90 -2.66 5.18
CA TYR A 296 -31.93 -2.35 3.76
C TYR A 296 -33.27 -1.71 3.35
N GLU A 297 -34.40 -2.28 3.77
CA GLU A 297 -35.73 -1.70 3.54
C GLU A 297 -35.88 -0.33 4.20
N GLN A 298 -35.48 -0.23 5.47
CA GLN A 298 -35.52 1.03 6.21
C GLN A 298 -34.72 2.13 5.49
N ALA A 299 -33.57 1.79 4.89
CA ALA A 299 -32.78 2.72 4.08
C ALA A 299 -33.53 3.14 2.81
N ILE A 300 -34.11 2.20 2.04
CA ILE A 300 -34.90 2.52 0.84
C ILE A 300 -36.09 3.43 1.18
N GLU A 301 -36.87 3.10 2.20
CA GLU A 301 -38.00 3.91 2.66
C GLU A 301 -37.56 5.33 3.02
N HIS A 302 -36.45 5.46 3.75
CA HIS A 302 -35.87 6.75 4.09
C HIS A 302 -35.53 7.57 2.84
N PHE A 303 -34.82 6.97 1.86
CA PHE A 303 -34.41 7.67 0.64
C PHE A 303 -35.59 8.05 -0.25
N LEU A 304 -36.60 7.19 -0.36
CA LEU A 304 -37.86 7.50 -1.06
C LEU A 304 -38.57 8.70 -0.41
N LYS A 305 -38.71 8.70 0.92
CA LYS A 305 -39.31 9.80 1.68
C LYS A 305 -38.54 11.12 1.49
N LYS A 306 -37.22 11.04 1.35
CA LYS A 306 -36.33 12.19 1.09
C LYS A 306 -36.26 12.58 -0.40
N LYS A 307 -36.89 11.80 -1.29
CA LYS A 307 -36.80 11.96 -2.76
C LYS A 307 -35.35 11.88 -3.27
N ASP A 308 -34.51 11.08 -2.63
CA ASP A 308 -33.13 10.84 -3.07
C ASP A 308 -33.09 9.63 -4.02
N ALA A 309 -33.55 9.84 -5.26
CA ALA A 309 -33.64 8.78 -6.27
C ALA A 309 -32.28 8.14 -6.58
N TRP A 310 -31.18 8.88 -6.39
CA TRP A 310 -29.84 8.36 -6.61
C TRP A 310 -29.46 7.32 -5.53
N GLU A 311 -29.66 7.62 -4.24
CA GLU A 311 -29.39 6.63 -3.18
C GLU A 311 -30.27 5.39 -3.33
N VAL A 312 -31.55 5.56 -3.73
CA VAL A 312 -32.44 4.42 -4.02
C VAL A 312 -31.88 3.58 -5.16
N ALA A 313 -31.48 4.20 -6.28
CA ALA A 313 -30.92 3.48 -7.42
C ALA A 313 -29.67 2.67 -7.02
N ILE A 314 -28.74 3.25 -6.25
CA ILE A 314 -27.54 2.51 -5.81
C ILE A 314 -27.91 1.39 -4.82
N CYS A 315 -28.92 1.57 -3.95
CA CYS A 315 -29.45 0.45 -3.15
C CYS A 315 -29.89 -0.69 -4.07
N LEU A 316 -30.70 -0.39 -5.09
CA LEU A 316 -31.24 -1.40 -6.00
C LEU A 316 -30.14 -2.14 -6.77
N GLU A 317 -29.06 -1.46 -7.15
CA GLU A 317 -27.87 -2.09 -7.75
C GLU A 317 -27.21 -3.14 -6.85
N MET A 318 -27.44 -3.10 -5.54
CA MET A 318 -26.92 -4.09 -4.59
C MET A 318 -27.82 -5.32 -4.42
N ILE A 319 -29.02 -5.36 -5.01
CA ILE A 319 -29.95 -6.51 -4.93
C ILE A 319 -29.28 -7.85 -5.26
N PRO A 320 -28.42 -7.98 -6.30
CA PRO A 320 -27.79 -9.27 -6.62
C PRO A 320 -26.87 -9.82 -5.53
N ARG A 321 -26.56 -9.02 -4.50
CA ARG A 321 -25.71 -9.40 -3.36
C ARG A 321 -26.53 -9.74 -2.10
N LEU A 322 -27.85 -9.66 -2.16
CA LEU A 322 -28.75 -10.00 -1.06
C LEU A 322 -29.06 -11.50 -1.05
N PRO A 323 -29.46 -12.09 0.10
CA PRO A 323 -29.87 -13.49 0.14
C PRO A 323 -31.21 -13.70 -0.57
N ASP A 324 -31.43 -14.82 -1.29
CA ASP A 324 -32.66 -15.11 -2.05
C ASP A 324 -33.97 -14.91 -1.28
N SER A 325 -33.93 -15.15 0.03
CA SER A 325 -35.04 -14.88 0.95
C SER A 325 -35.54 -13.43 0.91
N SER A 326 -34.77 -12.50 0.34
CA SER A 326 -35.13 -11.09 0.15
C SER A 326 -36.09 -10.85 -0.99
N VAL A 327 -36.21 -11.76 -1.97
CA VAL A 327 -37.01 -11.55 -3.19
C VAL A 327 -38.45 -11.10 -2.89
N PRO A 328 -39.25 -11.80 -2.05
CA PRO A 328 -40.65 -11.41 -1.83
C PRO A 328 -40.78 -10.05 -1.15
N ARG A 329 -39.82 -9.71 -0.29
CA ARG A 329 -39.74 -8.45 0.44
C ARG A 329 -39.47 -7.28 -0.49
N LEU A 330 -38.50 -7.43 -1.39
CA LEU A 330 -38.12 -6.41 -2.37
C LEU A 330 -39.23 -6.18 -3.42
N GLU A 331 -39.92 -7.24 -3.86
CA GLU A 331 -41.05 -7.14 -4.80
C GLU A 331 -42.21 -6.31 -4.22
N ALA A 332 -42.40 -6.34 -2.89
CA ALA A 332 -43.45 -5.60 -2.18
C ALA A 332 -43.17 -4.10 -2.02
N ILE A 333 -41.94 -3.63 -2.25
CA ILE A 333 -41.59 -2.21 -2.11
C ILE A 333 -42.23 -1.41 -3.26
N GLU A 334 -43.04 -0.42 -2.92
CA GLU A 334 -43.60 0.52 -3.90
C GLU A 334 -42.54 1.51 -4.38
N LEU A 335 -42.23 1.49 -5.68
CA LEU A 335 -41.22 2.34 -6.32
C LEU A 335 -41.83 3.14 -7.48
N PRO A 336 -41.31 4.34 -7.77
CA PRO A 336 -41.57 5.02 -9.04
C PRO A 336 -41.24 4.12 -10.24
N SER A 337 -41.97 4.24 -11.35
CA SER A 337 -41.89 3.33 -12.51
C SER A 337 -40.45 3.07 -13.00
N GLU A 338 -39.61 4.10 -13.03
CA GLU A 338 -38.21 4.00 -13.48
C GLU A 338 -37.36 3.13 -12.53
N LEU A 339 -37.57 3.29 -11.22
CA LEU A 339 -36.87 2.51 -10.19
C LEU A 339 -37.45 1.10 -10.04
N ALA A 340 -38.75 0.91 -10.29
CA ALA A 340 -39.39 -0.40 -10.31
C ALA A 340 -38.79 -1.28 -11.42
N GLN A 341 -38.59 -0.74 -12.63
CA GLN A 341 -37.93 -1.46 -13.72
C GLN A 341 -36.51 -1.88 -13.36
N MET A 342 -35.74 -0.98 -12.71
CA MET A 342 -34.39 -1.27 -12.25
C MET A 342 -34.37 -2.37 -11.19
N ARG A 343 -35.29 -2.33 -10.21
CA ARG A 343 -35.47 -3.39 -9.21
C ARG A 343 -35.72 -4.74 -9.89
N ASP A 344 -36.66 -4.80 -10.82
CA ASP A 344 -37.06 -6.05 -11.47
C ASP A 344 -35.91 -6.65 -12.29
N GLN A 345 -35.09 -5.81 -12.92
CA GLN A 345 -33.85 -6.22 -13.59
C GLN A 345 -32.87 -6.88 -12.61
N PHE A 346 -32.59 -6.25 -11.48
CA PHE A 346 -31.63 -6.80 -10.50
C PHE A 346 -32.19 -7.99 -9.72
N LEU A 347 -33.50 -8.06 -9.49
CA LEU A 347 -34.16 -9.26 -8.95
C LEU A 347 -34.05 -10.44 -9.90
N THR A 348 -34.16 -10.19 -11.21
CA THR A 348 -33.94 -11.24 -12.22
C THR A 348 -32.51 -11.75 -12.17
N GLN A 349 -31.52 -10.86 -12.00
CA GLN A 349 -30.12 -11.27 -11.82
C GLN A 349 -29.93 -12.11 -10.55
N LEU A 350 -30.44 -11.64 -9.41
CA LEU A 350 -30.37 -12.39 -8.14
C LEU A 350 -30.89 -13.82 -8.30
N LYS A 351 -32.07 -13.99 -8.92
CA LYS A 351 -32.71 -15.30 -9.16
C LYS A 351 -31.91 -16.24 -10.09
N ASN A 352 -31.00 -15.70 -10.90
CA ASN A 352 -30.22 -16.47 -11.89
C ASN A 352 -28.80 -16.79 -11.41
N ASP A 353 -28.28 -16.06 -10.42
CA ASP A 353 -26.92 -16.24 -9.89
C ASP A 353 -26.85 -17.31 -8.77
N THR A 354 -28.01 -17.85 -8.36
CA THR A 354 -28.20 -19.04 -7.51
C THR A 354 -28.63 -20.26 -8.31
#